data_AF-A0A355G9M6-F1
#
_entry.id   AF-A0A355G9M6-F1
#
_cell.length_a   1.000
_cell.length_b   1.000
_cell.length_c   1.000
_cell.angle_alpha   90.00
_cell.angle_beta   90.00
_cell.angle_gamma   90.00
#
_symmetry.space_group_name_H-M   'P 1'
#
loop_
_entity.id
_entity.type
_entity.pdbx_description
1 polymer ?
#
loop_
_entity_poly.entity_id
_entity_poly.type
_entity_poly.pdbx_seq_one_letter_code
_entity_poly.pdbx_strand_id
1 'polypeptide(L)'
;MKKIDLYPALINWPFLIIGCLVGFSGGGVIVLLVIGYELIRVRRMTSALADDVTPEIIRSYFTRDNAYHWIPWRDQVRGINAVIKHHGG
;
A
#
# COMPACT_ATOMS: atom_id res chain seq x y z
N MET A 1 -8.37 -13.78 7.28
CA MET A 1 -8.83 -13.03 6.09
C MET A 1 -8.00 -13.44 4.89
N LYS A 2 -8.52 -13.31 3.66
CA LYS A 2 -7.68 -13.59 2.48
C LYS A 2 -6.76 -12.39 2.28
N LYS A 3 -5.49 -12.61 1.92
CA LYS A 3 -4.53 -11.52 1.66
C LYS A 3 -5.01 -10.53 0.58
N ILE A 4 -5.97 -10.95 -0.24
CA ILE A 4 -6.64 -10.11 -1.24
C ILE A 4 -7.44 -8.96 -0.61
N ASP A 5 -7.97 -9.14 0.60
CA ASP A 5 -8.78 -8.14 1.30
C ASP A 5 -7.93 -6.96 1.80
N LEU A 6 -6.59 -7.12 1.84
CA LEU A 6 -5.63 -6.08 2.21
C LEU A 6 -5.29 -5.15 1.05
N TYR A 7 -5.58 -5.53 -0.20
CA TYR A 7 -5.20 -4.76 -1.39
C TYR A 7 -5.73 -3.33 -1.38
N PRO A 8 -7.04 -3.10 -1.14
CA PRO A 8 -7.59 -1.73 -1.17
C PRO A 8 -6.96 -0.81 -0.12
N ALA A 9 -6.53 -1.36 1.02
CA ALA A 9 -5.92 -0.61 2.12
C ALA A 9 -4.44 -0.28 1.89
N LEU A 10 -3.75 -1.04 1.03
CA LEU A 10 -2.32 -0.86 0.72
C LEU A 10 -2.07 -0.02 -0.53
N ILE A 11 -3.06 0.07 -1.41
CA ILE A 11 -3.00 0.87 -2.64
C ILE A 11 -2.80 2.35 -2.31
N ASN A 12 -1.81 2.96 -2.95
CA ASN A 12 -1.64 4.41 -2.92
C ASN A 12 -2.59 5.07 -3.91
N TRP A 13 -3.83 5.28 -3.47
CA TRP A 13 -4.89 5.90 -4.27
C TRP A 13 -4.49 7.27 -4.84
N PRO A 14 -3.88 8.19 -4.07
CA PRO A 14 -3.38 9.45 -4.62
C PRO A 14 -2.37 9.26 -5.76
N PHE A 15 -1.44 8.32 -5.63
CA PHE A 15 -0.46 8.02 -6.68
C PHE A 15 -1.12 7.47 -7.95
N LEU A 16 -2.08 6.55 -7.81
CA LEU A 16 -2.86 6.05 -8.95
C LEU A 16 -3.65 7.17 -9.63
N ILE A 17 -4.34 8.01 -8.85
CA ILE A 17 -5.15 9.12 -9.39
C ILE A 17 -4.26 10.10 -10.15
N ILE A 18 -3.16 10.56 -9.54
CA ILE A 18 -2.22 11.49 -10.19
C ILE A 18 -1.57 10.85 -11.42
N GLY A 19 -1.13 9.59 -11.32
CA GLY A 19 -0.54 8.88 -12.44
C GLY A 19 -1.52 8.65 -13.59
N CYS A 20 -2.80 8.42 -13.31
CA CYS A 20 -3.86 8.36 -14.31
C CYS A 20 -4.12 9.73 -14.95
N LEU A 21 -4.18 10.80 -14.16
CA LEU A 21 -4.40 12.17 -14.66
C LEU A 21 -3.25 12.62 -15.58
N VAL A 22 -2.00 12.35 -15.21
CA VAL A 22 -0.81 12.63 -16.02
C VAL A 22 -0.73 11.70 -17.24
N GLY A 23 -1.06 10.42 -17.07
CA GLY A 23 -1.03 9.47 -18.17
C GLY A 23 -2.11 9.71 -19.23
N PHE A 24 -3.23 10.35 -18.87
CA PHE A 24 -4.26 10.75 -19.83
C PHE A 24 -3.77 11.86 -20.78
N SER A 25 -2.87 12.74 -20.33
CA SER A 25 -2.28 13.79 -21.15
C SER A 25 -0.99 13.37 -21.89
N GLY A 26 -0.29 12.34 -21.41
CA GLY A 26 0.99 11.86 -21.96
C GLY A 26 0.98 10.52 -22.71
N GLY A 27 -0.17 9.84 -22.80
CA GLY A 27 -0.35 8.55 -23.48
C GLY A 27 -0.53 7.37 -22.52
N GLY A 28 -1.47 6.47 -22.87
CA GLY A 28 -1.94 5.38 -21.99
C GLY A 28 -0.87 4.40 -21.49
N VAL A 29 0.32 4.38 -22.08
CA VAL A 29 1.47 3.59 -21.59
C VAL A 29 1.90 4.04 -20.19
N ILE A 30 1.86 5.34 -19.89
CA ILE A 30 2.19 5.88 -18.56
C ILE A 30 1.20 5.36 -17.52
N VAL A 31 -0.09 5.31 -17.86
CA VAL A 31 -1.14 4.76 -16.99
C VAL A 31 -0.85 3.28 -16.67
N LEU A 32 -0.49 2.48 -17.67
CA LEU A 32 -0.15 1.07 -17.48
C LEU A 32 1.09 0.89 -16.60
N LEU A 33 2.11 1.74 -16.74
CA LEU A 33 3.30 1.70 -15.89
C LEU A 33 2.98 2.05 -14.43
N VAL A 34 2.14 3.06 -14.20
CA VAL A 34 1.69 3.46 -12.85
C VAL A 34 0.90 2.33 -12.20
N ILE A 35 -0.09 1.77 -12.90
CA ILE A 35 -0.90 0.65 -12.39
C ILE A 35 -0.01 -0.58 -12.13
N GLY A 36 0.87 -0.92 -13.08
CA GLY A 36 1.76 -2.07 -12.99
C GLY A 36 2.73 -1.96 -11.82
N TYR A 37 3.38 -0.80 -11.66
CA TYR A 37 4.24 -0.52 -10.51
C TYR A 37 3.48 -0.75 -9.19
N GLU A 38 2.25 -0.26 -9.13
CA GLU A 38 1.49 -0.29 -7.90
C GLU A 38 0.97 -1.68 -7.53
N LEU A 39 0.57 -2.47 -8.52
CA LEU A 39 0.25 -3.88 -8.32
C LEU A 39 1.47 -4.68 -7.83
N ILE A 40 2.66 -4.42 -8.37
CA ILE A 40 3.90 -5.07 -7.93
C ILE A 40 4.23 -4.66 -6.48
N ARG A 41 4.08 -3.38 -6.15
CA ARG A 41 4.31 -2.86 -4.79
C ARG A 41 3.40 -3.54 -3.78
N VAL A 42 2.08 -3.53 -4.02
CA VAL A 42 1.08 -4.14 -3.13
C VAL A 42 1.27 -5.65 -3.01
N ARG A 43 1.60 -6.34 -4.11
CA ARG A 43 1.89 -7.78 -4.08
C ARG A 43 3.10 -8.09 -3.20
N ARG A 44 4.16 -7.29 -3.28
CA ARG A 44 5.34 -7.46 -2.41
C ARG A 44 4.99 -7.20 -0.95
N MET A 45 4.21 -6.16 -0.65
CA MET A 45 3.76 -5.87 0.71
C MET A 45 2.93 -7.02 1.28
N THR A 46 1.88 -7.46 0.59
CA THR A 46 1.02 -8.56 1.04
C THR A 46 1.78 -9.87 1.25
N SER A 47 2.85 -10.13 0.47
CA SER A 47 3.71 -11.29 0.68
C SER A 47 4.62 -11.21 1.92
N ALA A 48 4.94 -10.01 2.38
CA ALA A 48 5.87 -9.76 3.49
C ALA A 48 5.17 -9.34 4.80
N LEU A 49 3.88 -9.03 4.74
CA LEU A 49 3.02 -8.77 5.88
C LEU A 49 2.75 -10.06 6.66
N ALA A 50 2.70 -9.93 8.00
CA ALA A 50 2.34 -11.03 8.88
C ALA A 50 0.89 -11.50 8.64
N ASP A 51 0.59 -12.76 8.96
CA ASP A 51 -0.70 -13.38 8.62
C ASP A 51 -1.88 -12.85 9.45
N ASP A 52 -1.60 -12.19 10.57
CA ASP A 52 -2.54 -11.53 11.48
C ASP A 52 -2.80 -10.06 11.13
N VAL A 53 -2.19 -9.53 10.07
CA VAL A 53 -2.46 -8.17 9.58
C VAL A 53 -3.89 -8.07 9.07
N THR A 54 -4.66 -7.12 9.62
CA THR A 54 -6.00 -6.77 9.14
C THR A 54 -6.01 -5.38 8.46
N PRO A 55 -7.02 -5.06 7.64
CA PRO A 55 -7.17 -3.74 7.04
C PRO A 55 -7.25 -2.60 8.07
N GLU A 56 -7.82 -2.86 9.24
CA GLU A 56 -7.92 -1.87 10.33
C GLU A 56 -6.54 -1.48 10.85
N ILE A 57 -5.61 -2.44 10.95
CA ILE A 57 -4.22 -2.22 11.37
C ILE A 57 -3.46 -1.41 10.32
N ILE A 58 -3.67 -1.73 9.04
CA ILE A 58 -3.07 -0.96 7.94
C ILE A 58 -3.59 0.48 7.97
N ARG A 59 -4.90 0.65 8.16
CA ARG A 59 -5.53 1.97 8.26
C ARG A 59 -5.02 2.74 9.47
N SER A 60 -4.90 2.09 10.63
CA SER A 60 -4.42 2.72 11.86
C SER A 60 -2.97 3.17 11.74
N TYR A 61 -2.11 2.37 11.11
CA TYR A 61 -0.73 2.72 10.78
C TYR A 61 -0.67 3.99 9.93
N PHE A 62 -1.39 4.03 8.81
CA PHE A 62 -1.37 5.19 7.92
C PHE A 62 -2.03 6.44 8.51
N THR A 63 -2.99 6.30 9.43
CA THR A 63 -3.56 7.46 10.15
C THR A 63 -2.64 8.01 11.25
N ARG A 64 -1.77 7.18 11.86
CA ARG A 64 -0.91 7.59 12.98
C ARG A 64 0.37 8.29 12.52
N ASP A 65 1.03 7.74 11.51
CA ASP A 65 2.38 8.20 11.17
C ASP A 65 2.40 9.46 10.30
N ASN A 66 1.26 9.90 9.72
CA ASN A 66 1.21 10.91 8.64
C ASN A 66 2.22 10.65 7.49
N ALA A 67 2.90 9.50 7.50
CA ALA A 67 3.88 9.08 6.54
C ALA A 67 3.09 8.65 5.31
N TYR A 68 2.85 9.65 4.48
CA TYR A 68 2.53 9.51 3.07
C TYR A 68 3.07 8.20 2.54
N HIS A 69 2.25 7.47 1.78
CA HIS A 69 2.52 6.18 1.14
C HIS A 69 3.77 6.13 0.21
N TRP A 70 4.65 7.12 0.32
CA TRP A 70 5.84 7.45 -0.43
C TRP A 70 7.12 6.85 0.17
N ILE A 71 7.11 6.39 1.43
CA ILE A 71 8.24 5.63 1.98
C ILE A 71 8.36 4.25 1.29
N PRO A 72 9.57 3.67 1.22
CA PRO A 72 9.78 2.37 0.58
C PRO A 72 8.86 1.29 1.16
N TRP A 73 8.33 0.42 0.29
CA TRP A 73 7.38 -0.62 0.69
C TRP A 73 7.91 -1.53 1.81
N ARG A 74 9.23 -1.73 1.89
CA ARG A 74 9.88 -2.51 2.95
C ARG A 74 9.70 -1.86 4.32
N ASP A 75 9.84 -0.54 4.40
CA ASP A 75 9.70 0.21 5.65
C ASP A 75 8.23 0.30 6.06
N GLN A 76 7.32 0.40 5.10
CA GLN A 76 5.87 0.30 5.36
C GLN A 76 5.50 -1.05 5.99
N VAL A 77 5.99 -2.16 5.42
CA VAL A 77 5.77 -3.50 5.99
C VAL A 77 6.34 -3.61 7.40
N ARG A 78 7.55 -3.08 7.63
CA ARG A 78 8.16 -3.07 8.98
C ARG A 78 7.31 -2.27 9.97
N GLY A 79 6.81 -1.10 9.56
CA GLY A 79 5.93 -0.27 10.38
C GLY A 79 4.61 -0.95 10.71
N ILE A 80 3.93 -1.51 9.71
CA ILE A 80 2.66 -2.22 9.90
C ILE A 80 2.84 -3.43 10.83
N ASN A 81 3.89 -4.24 10.61
CA ASN A 81 4.19 -5.38 11.48
C ASN A 81 4.58 -4.94 12.91
N ALA A 82 5.16 -3.75 13.09
CA ALA A 82 5.44 -3.20 14.42
C ALA A 82 4.16 -2.77 15.14
N VAL A 83 3.17 -2.19 14.42
CA VAL A 83 1.86 -1.82 15.00
C VAL A 83 1.12 -3.03 15.56
N ILE A 84 1.21 -4.18 14.89
CA ILE A 84 0.68 -5.47 15.38
C ILE A 84 1.26 -5.83 16.74
N LYS A 85 2.59 -5.74 16.88
CA LYS A 85 3.27 -6.06 18.14
C LYS A 85 2.77 -5.19 19.31
N HIS A 86 2.24 -4.00 19.02
CA HIS A 86 1.66 -3.11 20.02
C HIS A 86 0.14 -3.26 20.23
N HIS A 87 -0.58 -3.92 19.31
CA HIS A 87 -2.02 -4.20 19.43
C HIS A 87 -2.34 -5.62 19.92
N GLY A 88 -1.35 -6.54 19.91
CA GLY A 88 -1.50 -7.95 20.29
C GLY A 88 -0.63 -8.38 21.48
N GLY A 89 -0.58 -7.58 22.55
CA GLY A 89 0.03 -7.92 23.84
C GLY A 89 -0.97 -7.81 24.98
#